data_AF-A0A0M2KF21-F1
#
_entry.id   AF-A0A0M2KF21-F1
#
_cell.length_a   1.000
_cell.length_b   1.000
_cell.length_c   1.000
_cell.angle_alpha   90.00
_cell.angle_beta   90.00
_cell.angle_gamma   90.00
#
_symmetry.space_group_name_H-M   'P 1'
#
loop_
_entity.id
_entity.type
_entity.pdbx_description
1 polymer ?
#
loop_
_entity_poly.entity_id
_entity_poly.type
_entity_poly.pdbx_seq_one_letter_code
_entity_poly.pdbx_strand_id
1 'polypeptide(L)'
;MLKSGQNPEINETVIDCLSDDEQAELLALLEAEDEYRNTHRLFDYSPYVKQREFMDAGSEFTERCFMAGNQLGKTLTGGAEVAFHLTGRYPGTKGYPADGAYQGGGKAQVCEPVVFWVGGETNETVTKSTQRILCGRIDEGNEPGYGSIPKDEHYQLC
;
A
#
# COMPACT_ATOMS: atom_id res chain seq x y z
N MET A 1 -26.94 -8.57 -5.89
CA MET A 1 -27.31 -8.58 -4.47
C MET A 1 -26.01 -8.53 -3.67
N LEU A 2 -25.43 -7.33 -3.57
CA LEU A 2 -24.20 -7.10 -2.82
C LEU A 2 -24.59 -6.94 -1.36
N LYS A 3 -24.18 -7.86 -0.49
CA LYS A 3 -24.28 -7.66 0.95
C LYS A 3 -23.28 -6.55 1.31
N SER A 4 -23.82 -5.38 1.59
CA SER A 4 -23.12 -4.29 2.27
C SER A 4 -22.50 -4.89 3.53
N GLY A 5 -21.16 -4.90 3.58
CA GLY A 5 -20.43 -5.21 4.79
C GLY A 5 -20.95 -4.32 5.90
N GLN A 6 -21.37 -4.93 7.00
CA GLN A 6 -21.70 -4.22 8.22
C GLN A 6 -20.42 -3.48 8.64
N ASN A 7 -20.40 -2.18 8.42
CA ASN A 7 -19.55 -1.32 9.22
C ASN A 7 -20.09 -1.51 10.65
N PRO A 8 -19.29 -1.97 11.62
CA PRO A 8 -19.76 -1.99 12.99
C PRO A 8 -20.03 -0.52 13.31
N GLU A 9 -21.30 -0.17 13.49
CA GLU A 9 -21.65 1.11 14.11
C GLU A 9 -20.87 1.11 15.43
N ILE A 10 -19.86 1.96 15.54
CA ILE A 10 -19.27 2.33 16.81
C ILE A 10 -20.42 3.05 17.51
N ASN A 11 -21.18 2.26 18.23
CA ASN A 11 -22.40 2.67 18.88
C ASN A 11 -21.96 3.71 19.92
N GLU A 12 -22.43 4.96 19.85
CA GLU A 12 -22.08 6.05 20.78
C GLU A 12 -22.14 5.57 22.25
N THR A 13 -23.05 4.62 22.51
CA THR A 13 -23.23 3.91 23.77
C THR A 13 -21.99 3.19 24.32
N VAL A 14 -21.04 2.74 23.48
CA VAL A 14 -19.83 2.05 23.92
C VAL A 14 -18.80 3.03 24.46
N ILE A 15 -18.64 4.19 23.81
CA ILE A 15 -17.69 5.23 24.23
C ILE A 15 -18.16 5.86 25.55
N ASP A 16 -19.47 6.13 25.68
CA ASP A 16 -20.08 6.71 26.88
C ASP A 16 -20.01 5.79 28.12
N CYS A 17 -19.70 4.50 27.92
CA CYS A 17 -19.54 3.53 29.00
C CYS A 17 -18.09 3.35 29.47
N LEU A 18 -17.11 3.99 28.80
CA LEU A 18 -15.70 3.94 29.17
C LEU A 18 -15.37 5.05 30.16
N SER A 19 -14.51 4.76 31.13
CA SER A 19 -13.90 5.77 31.99
C SER A 19 -13.00 6.72 31.19
N ASP A 20 -12.72 7.91 31.75
CA ASP A 20 -11.85 8.90 31.10
C ASP A 20 -10.46 8.31 30.75
N ASP A 21 -9.93 7.44 31.60
CA ASP A 21 -8.65 6.75 31.38
C ASP A 21 -8.74 5.75 30.21
N GLU A 22 -9.83 4.97 30.12
CA GLU A 22 -10.07 4.04 29.02
C GLU A 22 -10.32 4.76 27.69
N GLN A 23 -10.98 5.92 27.72
CA GLN A 23 -11.16 6.76 26.53
C GLN A 23 -9.84 7.32 26.02
N ALA A 24 -8.95 7.76 26.93
CA ALA A 24 -7.62 8.24 26.57
C ALA A 24 -6.75 7.12 25.96
N GLU A 25 -6.81 5.91 26.53
CA GLU A 25 -6.11 4.74 25.97
C GLU A 25 -6.64 4.36 24.59
N LEU A 26 -7.97 4.33 24.42
CA LEU A 26 -8.60 4.04 23.13
C LEU A 26 -8.20 5.06 22.06
N LEU A 27 -8.19 6.36 22.40
CA LEU A 27 -7.76 7.41 21.48
C LEU A 27 -6.31 7.19 21.03
N ALA A 28 -5.39 6.91 21.97
CA ALA A 28 -3.99 6.66 21.66
C ALA A 28 -3.81 5.43 20.73
N LEU A 29 -4.60 4.37 20.92
CA LEU A 29 -4.59 3.20 20.04
C LEU A 29 -5.10 3.51 18.63
N LEU A 30 -6.17 4.32 18.52
CA LEU A 30 -6.70 4.75 17.22
C LEU A 30 -5.74 5.66 16.47
N GLU A 31 -5.08 6.60 17.15
CA GLU A 31 -4.05 7.46 16.55
C GLU A 31 -2.85 6.64 16.05
N ALA A 32 -2.43 5.63 16.82
CA ALA A 32 -1.36 4.72 16.41
C ALA A 32 -1.75 3.86 15.20
N GLU A 33 -3.01 3.40 15.12
CA GLU A 33 -3.53 2.65 13.98
C GLU A 33 -3.62 3.52 12.72
N ASP A 34 -4.11 4.75 12.84
CA ASP A 34 -4.20 5.68 11.71
C ASP A 34 -2.81 6.04 11.18
N GLU A 35 -1.84 6.32 12.07
CA GLU A 35 -0.46 6.57 11.66
C GLU A 35 0.15 5.33 10.99
N TYR A 36 -0.09 4.12 11.52
CA TYR A 36 0.38 2.88 10.90
C TYR A 36 -0.18 2.72 9.49
N ARG A 37 -1.49 2.93 9.29
CA ARG A 37 -2.13 2.82 7.98
C ARG A 37 -1.66 3.88 7.00
N ASN A 38 -1.48 5.12 7.47
CA ASN A 38 -0.98 6.22 6.66
C ASN A 38 0.48 6.01 6.23
N THR A 39 1.26 5.30 7.03
CA THR A 39 2.68 5.01 6.76
C THR A 39 2.95 3.64 6.12
N HIS A 40 1.95 2.75 6.03
CA HIS A 40 2.10 1.40 5.47
C HIS A 40 1.02 1.07 4.42
N ARG A 41 0.65 2.06 3.60
CA ARG A 41 -0.44 1.96 2.61
C ARG A 41 -0.29 0.82 1.60
N LEU A 42 0.93 0.28 1.45
CA LEU A 42 1.19 -0.92 0.66
C LEU A 42 0.30 -2.09 1.07
N PHE A 43 0.09 -2.27 2.37
CA PHE A 43 -0.62 -3.43 2.91
C PHE A 43 -2.13 -3.34 2.74
N ASP A 44 -2.67 -2.13 2.53
CA ASP A 44 -4.07 -1.89 2.16
C ASP A 44 -4.33 -2.13 0.66
N TYR A 45 -3.30 -2.35 -0.16
CA TYR A 45 -3.46 -2.62 -1.59
C TYR A 45 -4.12 -3.98 -1.82
N SER A 46 -5.26 -4.01 -2.50
CA SER A 46 -5.96 -5.23 -2.90
C SER A 46 -6.19 -5.23 -4.42
N PRO A 47 -5.34 -5.91 -5.21
CA PRO A 47 -5.46 -5.91 -6.66
C PRO A 47 -6.71 -6.66 -7.12
N TYR A 48 -7.44 -6.07 -8.07
CA TYR A 48 -8.47 -6.80 -8.79
C TYR A 48 -7.86 -7.74 -9.84
N VAL A 49 -8.68 -8.63 -10.42
CA VAL A 49 -8.24 -9.72 -11.29
C VAL A 49 -7.19 -9.31 -12.34
N LYS A 50 -7.42 -8.26 -13.13
CA LYS A 50 -6.46 -7.86 -14.19
C LYS A 50 -5.16 -7.24 -13.66
N GLN A 51 -5.21 -6.59 -12.50
CA GLN A 51 -3.99 -6.06 -11.86
C GLN A 51 -3.12 -7.20 -11.37
N ARG A 52 -3.76 -8.22 -10.76
CA ARG A 52 -3.07 -9.44 -10.34
C ARG A 52 -2.46 -10.18 -11.53
N GLU A 53 -3.22 -10.39 -12.60
CA GLU A 53 -2.71 -11.00 -13.84
C GLU A 53 -1.49 -10.24 -14.39
N PHE A 54 -1.55 -8.90 -14.40
CA PHE A 54 -0.43 -8.07 -14.80
C PHE A 54 0.78 -8.31 -13.91
N MET A 55 0.66 -8.21 -12.58
CA MET A 55 1.77 -8.39 -11.63
C MET A 55 2.37 -9.81 -11.71
N ASP A 56 1.53 -10.85 -11.78
CA ASP A 56 1.98 -12.25 -11.85
C ASP A 56 2.78 -12.56 -13.11
N ALA A 57 2.42 -11.92 -14.23
CA ALA A 57 3.16 -12.03 -15.48
C ALA A 57 4.64 -11.58 -15.35
N GLY A 58 4.99 -10.83 -14.30
CA GLY A 58 6.39 -10.44 -14.03
C GLY A 58 7.33 -11.59 -13.71
N SER A 59 6.79 -12.77 -13.38
CA SER A 59 7.59 -13.99 -13.19
C SER A 59 8.00 -14.65 -14.51
N GLU A 60 7.33 -14.31 -15.61
CA GLU A 60 7.54 -14.93 -16.93
C GLU A 60 8.08 -13.92 -17.95
N PHE A 61 7.72 -12.65 -17.84
CA PHE A 61 8.01 -11.61 -18.83
C PHE A 61 8.76 -10.43 -18.23
N THR A 62 9.94 -10.14 -18.78
CA THR A 62 10.77 -8.98 -18.39
C THR A 62 10.12 -7.65 -18.73
N GLU A 63 9.43 -7.57 -19.87
CA GLU A 63 8.76 -6.36 -20.34
C GLU A 63 7.24 -6.57 -20.40
N ARG A 64 6.47 -5.67 -19.78
CA ARG A 64 5.02 -5.77 -19.69
C ARG A 64 4.38 -4.39 -19.77
N CYS A 65 3.17 -4.32 -20.33
CA CYS A 65 2.40 -3.09 -20.43
C CYS A 65 1.01 -3.29 -19.83
N PHE A 66 0.68 -2.54 -18.78
CA PHE A 66 -0.66 -2.56 -18.19
C PHE A 66 -1.62 -1.61 -18.95
N MET A 67 -2.17 -2.11 -20.05
CA MET A 67 -3.09 -1.35 -20.89
C MET A 67 -4.51 -1.36 -20.31
N ALA A 68 -4.87 -0.27 -19.62
CA ALA A 68 -6.19 -0.11 -18.99
C ALA A 68 -6.78 1.28 -19.23
N GLY A 69 -8.10 1.37 -19.16
CA GLY A 69 -8.85 2.64 -19.23
C GLY A 69 -8.46 3.64 -18.13
N ASN A 70 -8.98 4.87 -18.25
CA ASN A 70 -8.72 5.92 -17.27
C ASN A 70 -9.31 5.56 -15.90
N GLN A 71 -8.61 5.93 -14.83
CA GLN A 71 -9.03 5.71 -13.45
C GLN A 71 -9.17 4.24 -13.02
N LEU A 72 -8.63 3.28 -13.78
CA LEU A 72 -8.57 1.85 -13.38
C LEU A 72 -7.35 1.50 -12.50
N GLY A 73 -6.77 2.48 -11.81
CA GLY A 73 -5.68 2.24 -10.87
C GLY A 73 -4.35 1.84 -11.51
N LYS A 74 -4.05 2.29 -12.74
CA LYS A 74 -2.76 2.02 -13.43
C LYS A 74 -1.56 2.45 -12.58
N THR A 75 -1.56 3.71 -12.14
CA THR A 75 -0.48 4.29 -11.33
C THR A 75 -0.38 3.60 -9.97
N LEU A 76 -1.51 3.28 -9.35
CA LEU A 76 -1.55 2.57 -8.07
C LEU A 76 -0.93 1.17 -8.19
N THR A 77 -1.24 0.44 -9.27
CA THR A 77 -0.70 -0.91 -9.53
C THR A 77 0.81 -0.87 -9.72
N GLY A 78 1.31 0.06 -10.55
CA GLY A 78 2.75 0.23 -10.74
C GLY A 78 3.46 0.65 -9.46
N GLY A 79 2.86 1.54 -8.67
CA GLY A 79 3.39 1.96 -7.37
C GLY A 79 3.49 0.81 -6.37
N ALA A 80 2.43 0.00 -6.26
CA ALA A 80 2.42 -1.18 -5.39
C ALA A 80 3.45 -2.23 -5.84
N GLU A 81 3.51 -2.56 -7.14
CA GLU A 81 4.49 -3.51 -7.68
C GLU A 81 5.93 -3.06 -7.40
N VAL A 82 6.26 -1.80 -7.68
CA VAL A 82 7.58 -1.23 -7.37
C VAL A 82 7.87 -1.28 -5.87
N ALA A 83 6.92 -0.93 -5.01
CA ALA A 83 7.11 -0.98 -3.56
C ALA A 83 7.33 -2.41 -3.06
N PHE A 84 6.61 -3.40 -3.60
CA PHE A 84 6.87 -4.81 -3.29
C PHE A 84 8.28 -5.24 -3.69
N HIS A 85 8.74 -4.88 -4.89
CA HIS A 85 10.09 -5.20 -5.35
C HIS A 85 11.19 -4.50 -4.54
N LEU A 86 10.98 -3.24 -4.14
CA LEU A 86 11.95 -2.50 -3.33
C LEU A 86 12.07 -3.04 -1.91
N THR A 87 10.95 -3.47 -1.32
CA THR A 87 10.91 -3.83 0.12
C THR A 87 11.06 -5.32 0.39
N GLY A 88 10.78 -6.20 -0.59
CA GLY A 88 10.71 -7.65 -0.38
C GLY A 88 9.45 -8.13 0.37
N ARG A 89 8.53 -7.21 0.70
CA ARG A 89 7.35 -7.48 1.54
C ARG A 89 6.18 -7.98 0.69
N TYR A 90 6.31 -9.17 0.13
CA TYR A 90 5.26 -9.82 -0.66
C TYR A 90 4.28 -10.62 0.21
N PRO A 91 3.02 -10.81 -0.22
CA PRO A 91 2.12 -11.68 0.53
C PRO A 91 2.68 -13.09 0.68
N GLY A 92 2.76 -13.56 1.93
CA GLY A 92 3.36 -14.84 2.30
C GLY A 92 4.84 -14.76 2.73
N THR A 93 5.51 -13.61 2.61
CA THR A 93 6.85 -13.41 3.17
C THR A 93 6.80 -12.90 4.61
N LYS A 94 7.93 -12.97 5.32
CA LYS A 94 8.04 -12.54 6.73
C LYS A 94 7.69 -11.06 6.94
N GLY A 95 7.98 -10.22 5.94
CA GLY A 95 7.77 -8.77 6.02
C GLY A 95 6.37 -8.30 5.62
N TYR A 96 5.49 -9.20 5.19
CA TYR A 96 4.10 -8.86 4.86
C TYR A 96 3.20 -9.18 6.05
N PRO A 97 2.35 -8.23 6.49
CA PRO A 97 1.53 -8.43 7.68
C PRO A 97 0.43 -9.47 7.43
N ALA A 98 0.06 -10.19 8.48
CA ALA A 98 -0.90 -11.29 8.40
C ALA A 98 -2.30 -10.84 7.97
N ASP A 99 -2.66 -9.60 8.30
CA ASP A 99 -3.91 -8.92 7.97
C ASP A 99 -3.83 -8.08 6.69
N GLY A 100 -2.72 -8.15 5.94
CA GLY A 100 -2.58 -7.43 4.67
C GLY A 100 -3.66 -7.80 3.65
N ALA A 101 -4.13 -6.81 2.89
CA ALA A 101 -5.29 -6.96 2.01
C ALA A 101 -5.00 -7.81 0.74
N TYR A 102 -3.76 -7.87 0.29
CA TYR A 102 -3.37 -8.63 -0.90
C TYR A 102 -3.17 -10.10 -0.56
N GLN A 103 -4.24 -10.89 -0.60
CA GLN A 103 -4.16 -12.32 -0.33
C GLN A 103 -3.78 -13.14 -1.57
N GLY A 104 -3.02 -14.22 -1.36
CA GLY A 104 -2.68 -15.22 -2.38
C GLY A 104 -1.37 -14.99 -3.16
N GLY A 105 -0.65 -13.89 -2.90
CA GLY A 105 0.76 -13.66 -3.27
C GLY A 105 1.13 -13.55 -4.75
N GLY A 106 1.99 -12.58 -5.07
CA GLY A 106 2.52 -12.35 -6.42
C GLY A 106 3.64 -13.32 -6.77
N LYS A 107 3.55 -13.95 -7.94
CA LYS A 107 4.58 -14.90 -8.44
C LYS A 107 5.92 -14.23 -8.74
N ALA A 108 5.89 -12.95 -9.08
CA ALA A 108 7.05 -12.14 -9.43
C ALA A 108 7.68 -11.53 -8.18
N GLN A 109 8.62 -12.26 -7.57
CA GLN A 109 9.32 -11.81 -6.37
C GLN A 109 10.77 -11.46 -6.67
N VAL A 110 11.24 -10.38 -6.06
CA VAL A 110 12.65 -9.95 -6.14
C VAL A 110 13.21 -10.04 -4.72
N CYS A 111 14.18 -10.93 -4.53
CA CYS A 111 14.76 -11.24 -3.22
C CYS A 111 16.15 -10.60 -3.02
N GLU A 112 16.56 -9.71 -3.91
CA GLU A 112 17.84 -9.00 -3.85
C GLU A 112 17.62 -7.49 -3.87
N PRO A 113 18.51 -6.68 -3.26
CA PRO A 113 18.41 -5.23 -3.35
C PRO A 113 18.45 -4.75 -4.81
N VAL A 114 17.46 -3.96 -5.19
CA VAL A 114 17.27 -3.50 -6.57
C VAL A 114 17.11 -1.98 -6.64
N VAL A 115 17.48 -1.42 -7.79
CA VAL A 115 17.28 0.00 -8.10
C VAL A 115 16.17 0.11 -9.14
N PHE A 116 15.13 0.87 -8.82
CA PHE A 116 14.04 1.17 -9.74
C PHE A 116 14.16 2.57 -10.31
N TRP A 117 13.85 2.68 -11.61
CA TRP A 117 13.66 3.94 -12.30
C TRP A 117 12.19 4.13 -12.59
N VAL A 118 11.69 5.34 -12.39
CA VAL A 118 10.33 5.67 -12.76
C VAL A 118 10.30 6.97 -13.55
N GLY A 119 9.55 6.96 -14.63
CA GLY A 119 9.50 8.04 -15.60
C GLY A 119 8.07 8.42 -15.97
N GLY A 120 7.95 9.58 -16.60
CA GLY A 120 6.71 10.14 -17.12
C GLY A 120 7.05 11.18 -18.18
N GLU A 121 6.03 11.68 -18.87
CA GLU A 121 6.22 12.63 -19.99
C GLU A 121 6.84 13.96 -19.54
N THR A 122 6.49 14.43 -18.34
CA THR A 122 6.99 15.70 -17.79
C THR A 122 7.43 15.52 -16.34
N ASN A 123 8.36 16.36 -15.87
CA ASN A 123 8.78 16.39 -14.47
C ASN A 123 7.60 16.62 -13.52
N GLU A 124 6.70 17.54 -13.87
CA GLU A 124 5.50 17.80 -13.07
C GLU A 124 4.61 16.55 -12.94
N THR A 125 4.41 15.81 -14.04
CA THR A 125 3.65 14.56 -14.02
C THR A 125 4.31 13.54 -13.12
N VAL A 126 5.64 13.38 -13.21
CA VAL A 126 6.39 12.43 -12.37
C VAL A 126 6.25 12.77 -10.90
N THR A 127 6.40 14.05 -10.53
CA THR A 127 6.29 14.50 -9.15
C THR A 127 4.87 14.35 -8.60
N LYS A 128 3.85 14.81 -9.33
CA LYS A 128 2.46 14.82 -8.85
C LYS A 128 1.74 13.47 -8.96
N SER A 129 2.26 12.52 -9.73
CA SER A 129 1.65 11.19 -9.89
C SER A 129 2.52 10.10 -9.27
N THR A 130 3.65 9.77 -9.89
CA THR A 130 4.40 8.58 -9.51
C THR A 130 5.17 8.74 -8.20
N GLN A 131 5.91 9.85 -8.05
CA GLN A 131 6.61 10.13 -6.79
C GLN A 131 5.61 10.27 -5.65
N ARG A 132 4.47 10.93 -5.89
CA ARG A 132 3.39 11.04 -4.91
C ARG A 132 2.85 9.67 -4.48
N ILE A 133 2.62 8.76 -5.42
CA ILE A 133 2.13 7.42 -5.12
C ILE A 133 3.17 6.61 -4.34
N LEU A 134 4.45 6.71 -4.68
CA LEU A 134 5.51 5.95 -4.03
C LEU A 134 5.89 6.50 -2.66
N CYS A 135 6.17 7.80 -2.56
CA CYS A 135 6.77 8.42 -1.39
C CYS A 135 5.77 9.21 -0.52
N GLY A 136 4.58 9.53 -1.04
CA GLY A 136 3.68 10.51 -0.44
C GLY A 136 3.89 11.92 -1.01
N ARG A 137 3.28 12.94 -0.40
CA ARG A 137 3.27 14.33 -0.91
C ARG A 137 4.55 15.10 -0.59
N ILE A 138 5.68 14.56 -1.03
CA ILE A 138 7.02 15.15 -0.81
C ILE A 138 7.19 16.53 -1.48
N ASP A 139 6.41 16.80 -2.52
CA ASP A 139 6.40 18.07 -3.25
C ASP A 139 5.81 19.23 -2.44
N GLU A 140 5.11 18.93 -1.34
CA GLU A 140 4.53 19.89 -0.41
C GLU A 140 5.40 20.11 0.84
N GLY A 141 6.60 19.52 0.87
CA GLY A 141 7.52 19.60 2.01
C GLY A 141 7.27 18.53 3.09
N ASN A 142 6.44 17.53 2.81
CA ASN A 142 6.21 16.41 3.73
C ASN A 142 7.37 15.40 3.68
N GLU A 143 7.53 14.66 4.77
CA GLU A 143 8.45 13.52 4.83
C GLU A 143 8.02 12.40 3.87
N PRO A 144 8.96 11.58 3.35
CA PRO A 144 8.63 10.37 2.63
C PRO A 144 8.05 9.29 3.56
N GLY A 145 7.49 8.23 2.97
CA GLY A 145 6.95 7.07 3.71
C GLY A 145 5.43 7.08 3.88
N TYR A 146 4.73 8.05 3.29
CA TYR A 146 3.27 8.18 3.31
C TYR A 146 2.61 7.75 1.99
N GLY A 147 3.37 7.03 1.16
CA GLY A 147 2.95 6.46 -0.12
C GLY A 147 2.89 4.94 -0.06
N SER A 148 3.11 4.29 -1.21
CA SER A 148 3.21 2.84 -1.32
C SER A 148 4.52 2.30 -0.76
N ILE A 149 5.58 3.11 -0.65
CA ILE A 149 6.81 2.74 0.07
C ILE A 149 6.55 3.03 1.56
N PRO A 150 6.56 2.00 2.42
CA PRO A 150 6.30 2.20 3.84
C PRO A 150 7.37 3.06 4.53
N LYS A 151 7.00 3.80 5.57
CA LYS A 151 7.92 4.65 6.35
C LYS A 151 8.98 3.84 7.11
N ASP A 152 8.66 2.61 7.47
CA ASP A 152 9.57 1.72 8.19
C ASP A 152 10.56 1.05 7.20
N GLU A 153 11.71 1.68 6.98
CA GLU A 153 12.76 1.09 6.15
C GLU A 153 13.51 -0.02 6.90
N HIS A 154 12.89 -1.20 6.96
CA HIS A 154 13.56 -2.46 7.19
C HIS A 154 13.48 -3.28 5.92
N TYR A 155 14.58 -3.33 5.16
CA TYR A 155 14.80 -4.32 4.11
C TYR A 155 14.66 -5.70 4.75
N GLN A 156 13.59 -6.41 4.40
CA GLN A 156 13.41 -7.79 4.79
C GLN A 156 13.45 -8.60 3.50
N LEU A 157 14.63 -9.15 3.22
CA LEU A 157 14.80 -10.12 2.14
C LEU A 157 13.90 -11.32 2.43
N CYS A 158 13.25 -11.82 1.38
CA CYS A 158 12.23 -12.87 1.40
C CYS A 158 12.63 -14.13 2.18
#